data_AF-A0A9X7BT60-F1
#
_entry.id   AF-A0A9X7BT60-F1
#
_cell.length_a   1.000
_cell.length_b   1.000
_cell.length_c   1.000
_cell.angle_alpha   90.00
_cell.angle_beta   90.00
_cell.angle_gamma   90.00
#
_symmetry.space_group_name_H-M   'P 1'
#
loop_
_entity.id
_entity.type
_entity.pdbx_description
1 polymer ?
#
loop_
_entity_poly.entity_id
_entity_poly.type
_entity_poly.pdbx_seq_one_letter_code
_entity_poly.pdbx_strand_id
1 'polypeptide(L)'
;MKNNTFYQHYRNEKEYFFDSIAIPISEFTGNKNDLTVANLAYDADTPEGEEVKRAQLYVHKGATYIDRDVYHVIYQSEDDYDTDKVWVRNVEDFFGMVDLPIGNKVKRFTRLNK
;
A
#
# COMPACT_ATOMS: atom_id res chain seq x y z
N MET A 1 2.65 -18.39 8.89
CA MET A 1 2.83 -17.05 8.29
C MET A 1 4.13 -16.48 8.84
N LYS A 2 5.02 -15.87 8.04
CA LYS A 2 6.25 -15.28 8.59
C LYS A 2 5.88 -14.05 9.43
N ASN A 3 6.35 -14.04 10.67
CA ASN A 3 6.09 -13.13 11.81
C ASN A 3 6.48 -11.65 11.63
N ASN A 4 6.24 -11.08 10.46
CA ASN A 4 7.07 -9.98 9.98
C ASN A 4 6.36 -9.07 8.98
N THR A 5 5.03 -9.16 8.97
CA THR A 5 4.14 -8.58 7.97
C THR A 5 3.35 -7.39 8.53
N PHE A 6 3.41 -7.15 9.84
CA PHE A 6 2.67 -6.07 10.46
C PHE A 6 3.54 -4.85 10.71
N TYR A 7 2.95 -3.68 10.53
CA TYR A 7 3.56 -2.38 10.72
C TYR A 7 2.65 -1.49 11.55
N GLN A 8 3.25 -0.59 12.32
CA GLN A 8 2.53 0.44 13.08
C GLN A 8 2.76 1.81 12.46
N HIS A 9 1.68 2.56 12.23
CA HIS A 9 1.78 3.92 11.68
C HIS A 9 2.04 4.96 12.78
N TYR A 10 2.95 5.91 12.53
CA TYR A 10 3.43 6.86 13.54
C TYR A 10 2.35 7.79 14.13
N ARG A 11 1.27 8.08 13.39
CA ARG A 11 0.26 9.09 13.79
C ARG A 11 -0.85 8.54 14.68
N ASN A 12 -1.23 7.28 14.49
CA ASN A 12 -2.44 6.72 15.08
C ASN A 12 -2.17 5.42 15.84
N GLU A 13 -0.92 4.94 15.83
CA GLU A 13 -0.48 3.71 16.51
C GLU A 13 -1.25 2.44 16.09
N LYS A 14 -2.06 2.51 15.03
CA LYS A 14 -2.81 1.37 14.50
C LYS A 14 -1.88 0.38 13.82
N GLU A 15 -2.28 -0.88 13.86
CA GLU A 15 -1.62 -1.93 13.10
C GLU A 15 -2.10 -1.96 11.65
N TYR A 16 -1.15 -2.24 10.76
CA TYR A 16 -1.37 -2.43 9.35
C TYR A 16 -0.68 -3.70 8.87
N PHE A 17 -1.44 -4.55 8.17
CA PHE A 17 -0.92 -5.73 7.49
C PHE A 17 -0.34 -5.33 6.12
N PHE A 18 0.94 -5.61 5.89
CA PHE A 18 1.59 -5.49 4.59
C PHE A 18 1.27 -6.70 3.72
N ASP A 19 0.59 -6.52 2.60
CA ASP A 19 0.31 -7.64 1.71
C ASP A 19 1.46 -7.86 0.72
N SER A 20 1.70 -6.87 -0.14
CA SER A 20 2.62 -7.00 -1.27
C SER A 20 3.07 -5.64 -1.80
N ILE A 21 4.01 -5.64 -2.75
CA ILE A 21 4.35 -4.45 -3.55
C ILE A 21 3.75 -4.65 -4.94
N ALA A 22 2.93 -3.70 -5.36
CA ALA A 22 2.37 -3.62 -6.70
C ALA A 22 3.34 -2.91 -7.65
N ILE A 23 3.52 -3.50 -8.83
CA ILE A 23 4.37 -3.00 -9.90
C ILE A 23 3.54 -2.10 -10.82
N PRO A 24 4.06 -0.98 -11.35
CA PRO A 24 3.39 -0.22 -12.41
C PRO A 24 2.94 -1.13 -13.55
N ILE A 25 1.68 -1.02 -13.99
CA ILE A 25 1.18 -1.81 -15.12
C ILE A 25 1.93 -1.51 -16.43
N SER A 26 2.53 -0.33 -16.53
CA SER A 26 3.39 0.06 -17.65
C SER A 26 4.65 -0.81 -17.77
N GLU A 27 5.09 -1.45 -16.68
CA GLU A 27 6.23 -2.38 -16.67
C GLU A 27 5.84 -3.82 -17.03
N PHE A 28 4.55 -4.11 -17.24
CA PHE A 28 4.12 -5.44 -17.68
C PHE A 28 4.49 -5.69 -19.14
N THR A 29 5.40 -6.63 -19.37
CA THR A 29 5.87 -7.01 -20.72
C THR A 29 5.18 -8.24 -21.30
N GLY A 30 4.17 -8.80 -20.62
CA GLY A 30 3.43 -9.98 -21.07
C GLY A 30 2.29 -9.64 -22.04
N ASN A 31 1.50 -10.66 -22.38
CA ASN A 31 0.27 -10.43 -23.15
C ASN A 31 -0.77 -9.79 -22.22
N LYS A 32 -1.28 -8.60 -22.58
CA LYS A 32 -2.25 -7.84 -21.76
C LYS A 32 -3.54 -8.63 -21.48
N ASN A 33 -3.89 -9.59 -22.34
CA ASN A 33 -5.05 -10.46 -22.11
C ASN A 33 -4.84 -11.46 -20.96
N ASP A 34 -3.60 -11.64 -20.50
CA ASP A 34 -3.27 -12.49 -19.37
C ASP A 34 -3.32 -11.74 -18.02
N LEU A 35 -3.64 -10.44 -18.03
CA LEU A 35 -3.85 -9.65 -16.81
C LEU A 35 -5.28 -9.82 -16.33
N THR A 36 -5.43 -10.35 -15.12
CA THR A 36 -6.74 -10.45 -14.46
C THR A 36 -7.00 -9.17 -13.67
N VAL A 37 -8.14 -8.53 -13.89
CA VAL A 37 -8.60 -7.39 -13.07
C VAL A 37 -8.86 -7.88 -11.64
N ALA A 38 -8.26 -7.22 -10.66
CA ALA A 38 -8.42 -7.50 -9.23
C ALA A 38 -9.21 -6.37 -8.54
N ASN A 39 -9.08 -6.23 -7.22
CA ASN A 39 -9.79 -5.21 -6.44
C ASN A 39 -9.32 -3.77 -6.76
N LEU A 40 -10.19 -2.81 -6.43
CA LEU A 40 -9.83 -1.40 -6.34
C LEU A 40 -9.17 -1.12 -4.99
N ALA A 41 -7.96 -0.57 -5.01
CA ALA A 41 -7.27 -0.13 -3.80
C ALA A 41 -7.51 1.36 -3.53
N TYR A 42 -7.62 1.73 -2.26
CA TYR A 42 -7.82 3.11 -1.82
C TYR A 42 -6.47 3.84 -1.74
N ASP A 43 -6.39 5.03 -2.33
CA ASP A 43 -5.18 5.83 -2.40
C ASP A 43 -4.96 6.60 -1.10
N ALA A 44 -3.99 6.16 -0.31
CA ALA A 44 -3.65 6.77 0.97
C ALA A 44 -2.90 8.11 0.83
N ASP A 45 -2.47 8.47 -0.39
CA ASP A 45 -1.82 9.74 -0.69
C ASP A 45 -2.83 10.79 -1.17
N THR A 46 -4.13 10.47 -1.17
CA THR A 46 -5.19 11.46 -1.38
C THR A 46 -5.13 12.54 -0.28
N PRO A 47 -5.08 13.85 -0.63
CA PRO A 47 -5.07 14.93 0.35
C PRO A 47 -6.26 14.91 1.30
N GLU A 48 -6.03 15.33 2.55
CA GLU A 48 -7.09 15.44 3.55
C GLU A 48 -8.18 16.44 3.09
N GLY A 49 -9.45 16.01 3.14
CA GLY A 49 -10.58 16.79 2.66
C GLY A 49 -10.97 16.54 1.19
N GLU A 50 -10.18 15.78 0.44
CA GLU A 50 -10.56 15.30 -0.90
C GLU A 50 -11.28 13.94 -0.85
N GLU A 51 -12.09 13.66 -1.87
CA GLU A 51 -12.67 12.33 -2.06
C GLU A 51 -11.56 11.30 -2.31
N VAL A 52 -11.52 10.23 -1.51
CA VAL A 52 -10.46 9.21 -1.58
C VAL A 52 -10.43 8.57 -2.96
N LYS A 53 -9.32 8.79 -3.67
CA LYS A 53 -9.10 8.22 -5.01
C LYS A 53 -8.88 6.71 -4.89
N ARG A 54 -9.13 6.00 -5.99
CA ARG A 54 -8.90 4.55 -6.08
C ARG A 54 -7.98 4.23 -7.24
N ALA A 55 -7.24 3.14 -7.11
CA ALA A 55 -6.38 2.61 -8.16
C ALA A 55 -6.80 1.17 -8.50
N GLN A 56 -6.83 0.86 -9.78
CA GLN A 56 -7.14 -0.49 -10.25
C GLN A 56 -5.93 -1.40 -10.08
N LEU A 57 -6.12 -2.53 -9.39
CA LEU A 57 -5.13 -3.60 -9.31
C LEU A 57 -5.38 -4.65 -10.38
N TYR A 58 -4.30 -5.31 -10.80
CA TYR A 58 -4.30 -6.43 -11.71
C TYR A 58 -3.38 -7.53 -11.18
N VAL A 59 -3.64 -8.78 -11.54
CA VAL A 59 -2.81 -9.91 -11.13
C VAL A 59 -2.41 -10.74 -12.33
N HIS A 60 -1.13 -11.10 -12.39
CA HIS A 60 -0.63 -12.10 -13.33
C HIS A 60 0.39 -13.00 -12.63
N LYS A 61 0.11 -14.31 -12.61
CA LYS A 61 0.99 -15.35 -12.02
C LYS A 61 1.50 -15.02 -10.61
N GLY A 62 0.63 -14.46 -9.78
CA GLY A 62 0.94 -14.11 -8.38
C GLY A 62 1.68 -12.79 -8.18
N ALA A 63 2.02 -12.06 -9.26
CA ALA A 63 2.47 -10.67 -9.17
C ALA A 63 1.27 -9.73 -9.27
N THR A 64 1.27 -8.69 -8.43
CA THR A 64 0.26 -7.63 -8.45
C THR A 64 0.79 -6.42 -9.21
N TYR A 65 -0.05 -5.87 -10.08
CA TYR A 65 0.21 -4.66 -10.86
C TYR A 65 -0.82 -3.61 -10.52
N ILE A 66 -0.49 -2.34 -10.74
CA ILE A 66 -1.34 -1.19 -10.43
C ILE A 66 -1.37 -0.20 -11.59
N ASP A 67 -2.53 0.39 -11.84
CA ASP A 67 -2.69 1.51 -12.77
C ASP A 67 -2.15 2.83 -12.17
N ARG A 68 -0.83 2.86 -11.96
CA ARG A 68 -0.01 3.98 -11.48
C ARG A 68 1.40 3.88 -12.05
N ASP A 69 2.12 4.99 -12.06
CA ASP A 69 3.46 5.08 -12.67
C ASP A 69 4.62 4.66 -11.77
N VAL A 70 4.35 4.43 -10.48
CA VAL A 70 5.37 4.09 -9.48
C VAL A 70 4.96 2.87 -8.67
N TYR A 71 5.93 2.21 -8.04
CA TYR A 71 5.69 1.07 -7.17
C TYR A 71 4.89 1.49 -5.92
N HIS A 72 3.89 0.68 -5.56
CA HIS A 72 3.05 0.94 -4.39
C HIS A 72 3.08 -0.24 -3.42
N VAL A 73 3.09 0.04 -2.13
CA VAL A 73 2.77 -0.96 -1.10
C VAL A 73 1.26 -1.16 -1.06
N ILE A 74 0.81 -2.41 -1.09
CA ILE A 74 -0.56 -2.80 -0.75
C ILE A 74 -0.58 -3.21 0.72
N TYR A 75 -1.48 -2.61 1.49
CA TYR A 75 -1.60 -2.88 2.92
C TYR A 75 -3.03 -2.68 3.42
N GLN A 76 -3.35 -3.22 4.59
CA GLN A 76 -4.68 -3.18 5.18
C GLN A 76 -4.63 -2.70 6.64
N SER A 77 -5.55 -1.83 7.03
CA SER A 77 -5.70 -1.36 8.42
C SER A 77 -6.33 -2.46 9.28
N GLU A 78 -6.01 -2.51 10.58
CA GLU A 78 -6.71 -3.39 11.52
C GLU A 78 -8.23 -3.18 11.57
N ASP A 79 -8.71 -1.97 11.26
CA ASP A 79 -10.14 -1.68 11.16
C ASP A 79 -10.82 -2.37 9.95
N ASP A 80 -10.03 -2.77 8.96
CA ASP A 80 -10.50 -3.26 7.66
C ASP A 80 -10.25 -4.78 7.50
N TYR A 81 -9.68 -5.48 8.49
CA TYR A 81 -9.25 -6.90 8.37
C TYR A 81 -10.34 -7.89 7.95
N ASP A 82 -11.61 -7.63 8.30
CA ASP A 82 -12.74 -8.48 7.92
C ASP A 82 -13.39 -8.06 6.59
N THR A 83 -12.67 -7.28 5.77
CA THR A 83 -13.16 -6.73 4.50
C THR A 83 -12.14 -6.91 3.38
N ASP A 84 -12.61 -6.72 2.14
CA ASP A 84 -11.74 -6.70 0.95
C ASP A 84 -11.03 -5.35 0.75
N LYS A 85 -11.21 -4.40 1.67
CA LYS A 85 -10.67 -3.05 1.54
C LYS A 85 -9.16 -3.05 1.80
N VAL A 86 -8.42 -2.65 0.77
CA VAL A 86 -6.97 -2.47 0.82
C VAL A 86 -6.59 -1.05 0.45
N TRP A 87 -5.46 -0.60 0.99
CA TRP A 87 -4.86 0.70 0.75
C TRP A 87 -3.60 0.56 -0.08
N VAL A 88 -3.32 1.58 -0.87
CA VAL A 88 -2.05 1.74 -1.58
C VAL A 88 -1.37 3.03 -1.18
N ARG A 89 -0.03 2.98 -1.09
CA ARG A 89 0.83 4.12 -0.85
C ARG A 89 2.13 3.94 -1.63
N ASN A 90 2.72 5.03 -2.10
CA ASN A 90 4.05 4.97 -2.71
C ASN A 90 5.05 4.21 -1.80
N VAL A 91 5.87 3.33 -2.37
CA VAL A 91 6.85 2.51 -1.63
C VAL A 91 7.83 3.37 -0.82
N GLU A 92 8.34 4.45 -1.41
CA GLU A 92 9.25 5.38 -0.75
C GLU A 92 8.57 6.08 0.43
N ASP A 93 7.28 6.41 0.30
CA ASP A 93 6.52 7.03 1.40
C ASP A 93 6.20 6.04 2.52
N PHE A 94 5.87 4.79 2.18
CA PHE A 94 5.54 3.76 3.18
C PHE A 94 6.76 3.42 4.04
N PHE A 95 7.92 3.16 3.42
CA PHE A 95 9.16 2.85 4.14
C PHE A 95 9.97 4.09 4.54
N GLY A 96 9.51 5.28 4.15
CA GLY A 96 10.19 6.55 4.34
C GLY A 96 10.04 7.16 5.73
N MET A 97 10.64 8.34 5.85
CA MET A 97 10.60 9.18 7.04
C MET A 97 9.59 10.32 6.87
N VAL A 98 8.98 10.76 7.96
CA VAL A 98 8.08 11.91 8.03
C VAL A 98 8.68 12.96 8.94
N ASP A 99 8.66 14.22 8.49
CA ASP A 99 9.01 15.38 9.29
C ASP A 99 7.88 15.71 10.28
N LEU A 100 8.19 15.74 11.56
CA LEU A 100 7.28 16.20 12.61
C LEU A 100 7.42 17.73 12.81
N PRO A 101 6.37 18.42 13.31
CA PRO A 101 6.39 19.87 13.52
C PRO A 101 7.55 20.38 14.40
N ILE A 102 8.13 19.53 15.25
CA ILE A 102 9.21 19.86 16.19
C ILE A 102 10.60 19.56 15.58
N GLY A 103 10.69 19.34 14.26
CA GLY A 103 11.96 19.10 13.54
C GLY A 103 12.53 17.68 13.67
N ASN A 104 11.81 16.77 14.32
CA ASN A 104 12.19 15.37 14.42
C ASN A 104 11.71 14.60 13.18
N LYS A 105 12.51 13.66 12.68
CA LYS A 105 12.11 12.70 11.64
C LYS A 105 11.77 11.36 12.27
N VAL A 106 10.62 10.79 11.90
CA VAL A 106 10.22 9.44 12.33
C VAL A 106 9.91 8.57 11.13
N LYS A 107 10.06 7.25 11.24
CA LYS A 107 9.58 6.33 10.20
C LYS A 107 8.07 6.44 10.10
N ARG A 108 7.52 6.49 8.89
CA ARG A 108 6.06 6.51 8.69
C ARG A 108 5.43 5.24 9.27
N PHE A 109 6.03 4.10 8.93
CA PHE A 109 5.63 2.79 9.41
C PHE A 109 6.81 2.10 10.09
N THR A 110 6.60 1.60 11.32
CA THR A 110 7.59 0.80 12.05
C THR A 110 7.15 -0.65 12.08
N ARG A 111 8.02 -1.56 11.64
CA ARG A 111 7.73 -3.00 11.64
C ARG A 111 7.52 -3.51 13.07
N LEU A 112 6.49 -4.34 13.25
CA LEU A 112 6.21 -5.02 14.51
C LEU A 112 6.85 -6.40 14.53
N ASN A 113 7.47 -6.77 15.65
CA ASN A 113 8.01 -8.10 15.89
C ASN A 113 6.91 -8.95 16.56
N LYS A 114 6.08 -9.62 15.75
CA LYS A 114 4.97 -10.48 16.20
C LYS A 114 5.13 -11.89 15.65
#